data_AF-A0A1G6RQZ8-F1
#
_entry.id   AF-A0A1G6RQZ8-F1
#
_cell.length_a   1.000
_cell.length_b   1.000
_cell.length_c   1.000
_cell.angle_alpha   90.00
_cell.angle_beta   90.00
_cell.angle_gamma   90.00
#
_symmetry.space_group_name_H-M   'P 1'
#
loop_
_entity.id
_entity.type
_entity.pdbx_description
1 polymer ?
#
loop_
_entity_poly.entity_id
_entity_poly.type
_entity_poly.pdbx_seq_one_letter_code
_entity_poly.pdbx_strand_id
1 'polypeptide(L)' 'MNNINNEEYFQIGEVSKKLGITPRTIRYYEEFGLLDPPLRIENGIRLYSN' A
#
# COMPACT_ATOMS: atom_id res chain seq x y z
N MET A 1 -19.46 -20.08 11.08
CA MET A 1 -18.72 -19.24 12.03
C MET A 1 -17.68 -18.49 11.19
N ASN A 2 -18.10 -17.41 10.52
CA ASN A 2 -17.26 -16.71 9.53
C ASN A 2 -16.91 -15.33 10.08
N ASN A 3 -15.62 -15.05 10.22
CA ASN A 3 -14.94 -14.00 9.46
C ASN A 3 -13.51 -13.91 9.96
N ILE A 4 -12.63 -14.56 9.21
CA ILE A 4 -11.19 -14.42 9.31
C ILE A 4 -10.90 -12.94 9.02
N ASN A 5 -10.13 -12.29 9.89
CA ASN A 5 -9.77 -10.88 9.79
C ASN A 5 -9.20 -10.58 8.39
N ASN A 6 -9.99 -9.92 7.53
CA ASN A 6 -9.51 -9.40 6.26
C ASN A 6 -8.68 -8.16 6.57
N GLU A 7 -7.37 -8.34 6.74
CA GLU A 7 -6.44 -7.23 6.58
C GLU A 7 -6.57 -6.75 5.13
N GLU A 8 -7.28 -5.64 4.94
CA GLU A 8 -7.54 -5.08 3.63
C GLU A 8 -6.26 -4.40 3.12
N TYR A 9 -5.51 -5.12 2.30
CA TYR A 9 -4.33 -4.59 1.64
C TYR A 9 -4.72 -3.86 0.36
N PHE A 10 -4.14 -2.69 0.15
CA PHE A 10 -4.33 -1.87 -1.05
C PHE A 10 -3.09 -1.90 -1.92
N GLN A 11 -3.25 -1.93 -3.24
CA GLN A 11 -2.17 -1.66 -4.16
C GLN A 11 -1.86 -0.16 -4.22
N ILE A 12 -0.65 0.21 -4.65
CA ILE A 12 -0.25 1.63 -4.76
C ILE A 12 -1.22 2.48 -5.61
N GLY A 13 -1.85 1.86 -6.62
CA GLY A 13 -2.85 2.52 -7.46
C GLY A 13 -4.16 2.80 -6.73
N GLU A 14 -4.56 1.95 -5.79
CA GLU A 14 -5.75 2.12 -4.97
C GLU A 14 -5.52 3.19 -3.91
N VAL A 15 -4.37 3.15 -3.23
CA VAL A 15 -3.93 4.18 -2.28
C VAL A 15 -3.86 5.55 -2.97
N SER A 16 -3.28 5.60 -4.18
CA SER A 16 -3.19 6.81 -5.00
C SER A 16 -4.57 7.41 -5.28
N LYS A 17 -5.55 6.58 -5.68
CA LYS A 17 -6.93 7.04 -5.94
C LYS A 17 -7.62 7.51 -4.67
N LYS A 18 -7.48 6.80 -3.54
CA LYS A 18 -8.08 7.17 -2.26
C LYS A 18 -7.55 8.51 -1.72
N LEU A 19 -6.24 8.72 -1.82
CA LEU A 19 -5.58 9.91 -1.26
C LEU A 19 -5.51 11.09 -2.25
N GLY A 20 -5.87 10.89 -3.52
CA GLY A 20 -5.79 11.93 -4.55
C GLY A 20 -4.35 12.36 -4.88
N ILE A 21 -3.36 11.51 -4.57
CA ILE A 21 -1.94 11.76 -4.85
C ILE A 21 -1.41 10.76 -5.88
N THR A 22 -0.27 11.06 -6.49
CA THR A 22 0.31 10.15 -7.48
C THR A 22 0.98 8.94 -6.80
N PRO A 23 1.09 7.79 -7.49
CA PRO A 23 1.91 6.67 -6.99
C PRO A 23 3.38 7.08 -6.76
N ARG A 24 3.88 8.08 -7.49
CA ARG A 24 5.23 8.63 -7.28
C ARG A 24 5.36 9.32 -5.93
N THR A 25 4.33 10.05 -5.49
CA THR A 25 4.31 10.70 -4.17
C THR A 25 4.37 9.68 -3.04
N ILE A 26 3.64 8.57 -3.18
CA ILE A 26 3.66 7.47 -2.19
C ILE A 26 5.07 6.85 -2.12
N ARG A 27 5.69 6.57 -3.27
CA ARG A 27 7.08 6.07 -3.32
C ARG A 27 8.09 7.05 -2.72
N TYR A 28 7.89 8.35 -2.94
CA TYR A 28 8.74 9.37 -2.35
C TYR A 28 8.68 9.33 -0.82
N TYR A 29 7.49 9.13 -0.24
CA TYR A 29 7.35 8.98 1.21
C TYR A 29 7.99 7.70 1.75
N GLU A 30 7.93 6.59 1.01
CA GLU A 30 8.70 5.37 1.35
C GLU A 30 10.21 5.62 1.32
N GLU A 31 10.71 6.23 0.24
CA GLU A 31 12.15 6.52 0.07
C GLU A 31 12.68 7.46 1.14
N PHE A 32 11.85 8.38 1.62
CA PHE A 32 12.17 9.29 2.72
C PHE A 32 12.00 8.66 4.12
N GLY A 33 11.55 7.41 4.22
CA GLY A 33 11.30 6.71 5.48
C GLY A 33 10.10 7.25 6.26
N LEU A 34 9.17 7.94 5.60
CA LEU A 34 7.93 8.44 6.20
C LEU A 34 6.82 7.38 6.24
N LEU A 35 6.97 6.30 5.47
CA LEU A 35 6.07 5.15 5.46
C LEU A 35 6.87 3.89 5.76
N ASP A 36 6.25 2.98 6.50
CA ASP A 36 6.79 1.64 6.66
C ASP A 36 6.89 0.94 5.29
N PRO A 37 7.92 0.09 5.09
CA PRO A 37 8.09 -0.61 3.83
C PRO A 37 6.86 -1.50 3.55
N PRO A 38 6.22 -1.36 2.37
CA PRO A 38 5.02 -2.12 2.06
C PRO A 38 5.36 -3.60 1.92
N LEU A 39 4.36 -4.45 2.19
CA LEU A 39 4.48 -5.88 1.93
C LEU A 39 4.71 -6.07 0.42
N ARG A 40 5.72 -6.88 0.09
CA ARG A 40 6.03 -7.25 -1.29
C ARG A 40 5.58 -8.68 -1.53
N ILE A 41 4.73 -8.88 -2.52
CA ILE A 41 4.38 -10.22 -3.01
C ILE A 41 5.32 -10.63 -4.14
N GLU A 42 5.35 -11.92 -4.48
CA GLU A 42 6.30 -12.54 -5.43
C GLU A 42 6.39 -11.82 -6.79
N ASN A 43 5.32 -11.15 -7.23
CA ASN A 43 5.30 -10.37 -8.47
C ASN A 43 5.88 -8.94 -8.36
N GLY A 44 6.50 -8.57 -7.24
CA GLY A 44 7.04 -7.22 -7.02
C GLY A 44 5.99 -6.13 -6.80
N ILE A 45 4.74 -6.53 -6.59
CA ILE A 45 3.62 -5.62 -6.28
C ILE A 45 3.72 -5.19 -4.82
N ARG A 46 3.54 -3.89 -4.58
CA ARG A 46 3.52 -3.28 -3.24
C ARG A 46 2.10 -3.26 -2.70
N LEU A 47 1.94 -3.79 -1.50
CA LEU A 47 0.70 -3.82 -0.74
C LEU A 47 0.84 -2.94 0.51
N TYR A 48 -0.13 -2.06 0.70
CA TYR A 48 -0.23 -1.14 1.84
C TYR A 48 -1.37 -1.58 2.72
N SER A 49 -1.18 -1.56 4.03
CA SER A 49 -2.30 -1.69 4.97
C SER A 49 -3.13 -0.42 4.98
N ASN A 50 -4.39 -0.53 5.41
CA ASN A 50 -5.19 0.63 5.81
C ASN A 50 -4.66 1.27 7.09
#